data_AF-A0AAV4J4A5-F1
#
_entry.id   AF-A0AAV4J4A5-F1
#
_cell.length_a   1.000
_cell.length_b   1.000
_cell.length_c   1.000
_cell.angle_alpha   90.00
_cell.angle_beta   90.00
_cell.angle_gamma   90.00
#
_symmetry.space_group_name_H-M   'P 1'
#
loop_
_entity.id
_entity.type
_entity.pdbx_description
1 polymer ?
#
loop_
_entity_poly.entity_id
_entity_poly.type
_entity_poly.pdbx_seq_one_letter_code
_entity_poly.pdbx_strand_id
1 'polypeptide(L)'
;MESVPGLESMEDRRKKKIVCQYTKFQHLANHPMCKLITNNPRKRLKRANFTASAQQIHKSLELPDLRPDTPLQSSIDWPPWNQQSQIEIVKDIDGVTSKKSMIKRELHCLTKNMLDKKYPSNYWIRAFHRWISLRGNARSVLDALESTKCLEVNALAQAITTLSLTASKLVLQWIPGHVDIFGNDVADQLAKEGGMMEQIQHNHSYNGAKTLINSALDCHWRQEHPQHNSKDAIHKLSRAEQVTICRLRTGHNRLKHHLFSRFRIGDGPNCPCGANRQDAQHVPQDCPLLDDARLKYWPEPREMNQKLCGSALQLGITAEFIYAPDLTI
;
A
#
# COMPACT_ATOMS: atom_id res chain seq x y z
N MET A 1 -36.94 18.33 -13.27
CA MET A 1 -36.11 17.17 -12.89
C MET A 1 -36.54 16.02 -13.78
N GLU A 2 -35.63 15.63 -14.65
CA GLU A 2 -35.85 14.85 -15.86
C GLU A 2 -36.45 13.47 -15.57
N SER A 3 -37.53 13.12 -16.27
CA SER A 3 -38.05 11.76 -16.32
C SER A 3 -37.14 10.95 -17.24
N VAL A 4 -36.12 10.29 -16.68
CA VAL A 4 -35.29 9.34 -17.43
C VAL A 4 -36.20 8.15 -17.81
N PRO A 5 -36.40 7.87 -19.11
CA PRO A 5 -37.27 6.78 -19.54
C PRO A 5 -36.75 5.44 -18.99
N GLY A 6 -37.59 4.72 -18.25
CA GLY A 6 -37.25 3.42 -17.66
C GLY A 6 -36.80 3.45 -16.19
N LEU A 7 -36.65 4.61 -15.56
CA LEU A 7 -36.36 4.72 -14.13
C LEU A 7 -37.54 5.33 -13.37
N GLU A 8 -38.13 4.55 -12.46
CA GLU A 8 -39.20 4.96 -11.55
C GLU A 8 -38.80 6.27 -10.83
N SER A 9 -39.72 7.24 -10.75
CA SER A 9 -39.41 8.57 -10.21
C SER A 9 -38.93 8.48 -8.76
N MET A 10 -38.13 9.45 -8.31
CA MET A 10 -37.67 9.50 -6.92
C MET A 10 -38.84 9.58 -5.92
N GLU A 11 -39.95 10.18 -6.31
CA GLU A 11 -41.15 10.26 -5.50
C GLU A 11 -41.83 8.89 -5.38
N ASP A 12 -41.96 8.17 -6.49
CA ASP A 12 -42.59 6.84 -6.52
C ASP A 12 -41.75 5.80 -5.78
N ARG A 13 -40.41 5.85 -5.93
CA ARG A 13 -39.49 5.02 -5.14
C ARG A 13 -39.63 5.26 -3.64
N ARG A 14 -39.82 6.52 -3.23
CA ARG A 14 -40.03 6.88 -1.82
C ARG A 14 -41.38 6.35 -1.34
N LYS A 15 -42.46 6.55 -2.10
CA LYS A 15 -43.79 6.00 -1.79
C LYS A 15 -43.73 4.48 -1.63
N LYS A 16 -43.09 3.77 -2.57
CA LYS A 16 -42.89 2.31 -2.53
C LYS A 16 -42.13 1.85 -1.30
N LYS A 17 -41.02 2.51 -0.94
CA LYS A 17 -40.27 2.20 0.29
C LYS A 17 -41.09 2.42 1.56
N ILE A 18 -41.87 3.51 1.62
CA ILE A 18 -42.72 3.82 2.77
C ILE A 18 -43.78 2.73 2.95
N VAL A 19 -44.47 2.33 1.87
CA VAL A 19 -45.49 1.28 1.90
C VAL A 19 -44.91 -0.09 2.26
N CYS A 20 -43.75 -0.45 1.69
CA CYS A 20 -43.06 -1.70 1.99
C CYS A 20 -42.64 -1.78 3.47
N GLN A 21 -42.12 -0.68 4.03
CA GLN A 21 -41.73 -0.65 5.43
C GLN A 21 -42.95 -0.66 6.38
N TYR A 22 -44.03 0.02 5.99
CA TYR A 22 -45.28 0.05 6.75
C TYR A 22 -45.94 -1.33 6.82
N THR A 23 -46.10 -2.00 5.68
CA THR A 23 -46.62 -3.37 5.59
C THR A 23 -45.73 -4.34 6.37
N LYS A 24 -44.39 -4.24 6.26
CA LYS A 24 -43.46 -5.04 7.08
C LYS A 24 -43.73 -4.89 8.57
N PHE A 25 -43.92 -3.67 9.07
CA PHE A 25 -44.16 -3.44 10.50
C PHE A 25 -45.53 -3.93 10.98
N GLN A 26 -46.55 -3.94 10.11
CA GLN A 26 -47.85 -4.53 10.45
C GLN A 26 -47.76 -6.06 10.63
N HIS A 27 -46.86 -6.72 9.90
CA HIS A 27 -46.73 -8.18 9.91
C HIS A 27 -45.69 -8.72 10.90
N LEU A 28 -44.99 -7.85 11.64
CA LEU A 28 -44.01 -8.21 12.67
C LEU A 28 -44.55 -7.88 14.06
N ALA A 29 -45.38 -8.76 14.63
CA ALA A 29 -46.07 -8.56 15.92
C ALA A 29 -45.13 -8.18 17.08
N ASN A 30 -43.90 -8.70 17.07
CA ASN A 30 -42.90 -8.46 18.12
C ASN A 30 -42.10 -7.16 17.93
N HIS A 31 -42.28 -6.44 16.82
CA HIS A 31 -41.51 -5.23 16.53
C HIS A 31 -42.11 -4.00 17.24
N PRO A 32 -41.31 -3.10 17.85
CA PRO A 32 -41.82 -1.93 18.57
C PRO A 32 -42.74 -1.03 17.73
N MET A 33 -42.46 -0.91 16.42
CA MET A 33 -43.29 -0.14 15.49
C MET A 33 -44.67 -0.75 15.24
N CYS A 34 -44.86 -2.06 15.38
CA CYS A 34 -46.19 -2.68 15.23
C CYS A 34 -47.16 -2.13 16.28
N LYS A 35 -46.72 -2.07 17.55
CA LYS A 35 -47.48 -1.49 18.67
C LYS A 35 -47.78 0.00 18.46
N LEU A 36 -46.87 0.74 17.83
CA LEU A 36 -47.04 2.16 17.52
C LEU A 36 -47.99 2.41 16.34
N ILE A 37 -48.07 1.49 15.38
CA ILE A 37 -49.00 1.56 14.26
C ILE A 37 -50.43 1.23 14.72
N THR A 38 -50.60 0.23 15.59
CA THR A 38 -51.91 -0.19 16.12
C THR A 38 -52.49 0.82 17.10
N ASN A 39 -51.64 1.50 17.88
CA ASN A 39 -52.07 2.49 18.87
C ASN A 39 -52.22 3.88 18.22
N ASN A 40 -53.45 4.24 17.85
CA ASN A 40 -53.77 5.53 17.21
C ASN A 40 -53.44 6.73 18.15
N PRO A 41 -52.45 7.58 17.84
CA PRO A 41 -52.14 8.74 18.67
C PRO A 41 -53.10 9.88 18.33
N ARG A 42 -54.35 9.79 18.80
CA ARG A 42 -55.44 10.77 18.55
C ARG A 42 -55.16 12.21 19.05
N LYS A 43 -53.95 12.54 19.52
CA LYS A 43 -53.65 13.83 20.18
C LYS A 43 -52.27 14.44 19.90
N ARG A 44 -51.60 14.13 18.79
CA ARG A 44 -50.34 14.82 18.43
C ARG A 44 -50.48 15.63 17.14
N LEU A 45 -50.80 16.91 17.30
CA LEU A 45 -50.85 17.91 16.24
C LEU A 45 -49.43 18.28 15.76
N LYS A 46 -49.29 18.43 14.44
CA LYS A 46 -48.20 19.12 13.71
C LYS A 46 -46.87 18.37 13.49
N ARG A 47 -46.88 17.33 12.65
CA ARG A 47 -45.85 16.96 11.65
C ARG A 47 -46.36 15.71 10.92
N ALA A 48 -46.06 15.57 9.62
CA ALA A 48 -46.37 14.34 8.88
C ALA A 48 -45.69 13.15 9.59
N ASN A 49 -46.46 12.34 10.30
CA ASN A 49 -45.94 11.13 10.93
C ASN A 49 -45.88 10.04 9.86
N PHE A 50 -44.82 9.22 9.90
CA PHE A 50 -44.61 8.12 8.97
C PHE A 50 -45.87 7.24 8.84
N THR A 51 -46.57 7.02 9.95
CA THR A 51 -47.80 6.22 10.02
C THR A 51 -48.97 6.80 9.22
N ALA A 52 -49.30 8.09 9.35
CA ALA A 52 -50.40 8.68 8.58
C ALA A 52 -50.03 8.82 7.11
N SER A 53 -48.78 9.18 6.80
CA SER A 53 -48.32 9.25 5.41
C SER A 53 -48.38 7.87 4.75
N ALA A 54 -47.94 6.82 5.44
CA ALA A 54 -48.02 5.45 4.92
C ALA A 54 -49.46 4.96 4.76
N GLN A 55 -50.36 5.25 5.72
CA GLN A 55 -51.79 4.89 5.62
C GLN A 55 -52.48 5.59 4.44
N GLN A 56 -52.20 6.89 4.24
CA GLN A 56 -52.75 7.65 3.13
C GLN A 56 -52.27 7.09 1.79
N ILE A 57 -50.97 6.80 1.66
CA ILE A 57 -50.40 6.22 0.43
C ILE A 57 -50.96 4.80 0.20
N HIS A 58 -51.01 3.95 1.23
CA HIS A 58 -51.56 2.60 1.13
C HIS A 58 -53.04 2.60 0.71
N LYS A 59 -53.85 3.54 1.25
CA LYS A 59 -55.25 3.69 0.86
C LYS A 59 -55.42 4.18 -0.58
N SER A 60 -54.53 5.08 -1.03
CA SER A 60 -54.59 5.59 -2.42
C SER A 60 -54.18 4.58 -3.49
N LEU A 61 -53.43 3.54 -3.13
CA LEU A 61 -52.92 2.53 -4.07
C LEU A 61 -53.81 1.27 -4.16
N GLU A 62 -54.93 1.22 -3.44
CA GLU A 62 -55.90 0.09 -3.43
C GLU A 62 -55.26 -1.30 -3.36
N LEU A 63 -54.17 -1.43 -2.59
CA LEU A 63 -53.42 -2.69 -2.51
C LEU A 63 -54.24 -3.76 -1.77
N PRO A 64 -54.28 -5.01 -2.27
CA PRO A 64 -54.97 -6.11 -1.59
C PRO A 64 -54.33 -6.39 -0.22
N ASP A 65 -55.16 -6.61 0.81
CA ASP A 65 -54.70 -6.95 2.17
C ASP A 65 -54.24 -8.42 2.18
N LEU A 66 -53.04 -8.66 1.64
CA LEU A 66 -52.39 -9.97 1.63
C LEU A 66 -51.76 -10.24 3.00
N ARG A 67 -52.60 -10.58 3.99
CA ARG A 67 -52.11 -11.08 5.27
C ARG A 67 -51.76 -12.57 5.11
N PRO A 68 -50.52 -12.98 5.34
CA PRO A 68 -50.21 -14.41 5.43
C PRO A 68 -50.96 -15.02 6.63
N ASP A 69 -51.56 -16.20 6.44
CA ASP A 69 -52.34 -16.91 7.47
C ASP A 69 -51.52 -17.20 8.74
N THR A 70 -50.20 -17.23 8.62
CA THR A 70 -49.25 -17.39 9.72
C THR A 70 -48.34 -16.15 9.86
N PRO A 71 -48.16 -15.60 11.08
CA PRO A 71 -47.25 -14.48 11.31
C PRO A 71 -45.82 -14.84 10.89
N LEU A 72 -45.13 -13.91 10.23
CA LEU A 72 -43.72 -14.07 9.92
C LEU A 72 -42.92 -14.11 11.23
N GLN A 73 -42.36 -15.27 11.56
CA GLN A 73 -41.42 -15.40 12.68
C GLN A 73 -40.14 -14.61 12.36
N SER A 74 -39.66 -13.82 13.32
CA SER A 74 -38.29 -13.30 13.26
C SER A 74 -37.32 -14.47 13.19
N SER A 75 -36.27 -14.37 12.37
CA SER A 75 -35.23 -15.41 12.34
C SER A 75 -34.74 -15.69 13.75
N ILE A 76 -34.57 -16.96 14.07
CA ILE A 76 -34.00 -17.46 15.33
C ILE A 76 -32.75 -16.64 15.66
N ASP A 77 -32.60 -16.22 16.91
CA ASP A 77 -31.46 -15.40 17.39
C ASP A 77 -30.09 -16.10 17.25
N TRP A 78 -30.07 -17.37 16.83
CA TRP A 78 -28.89 -18.23 16.74
C TRP A 78 -28.71 -18.88 15.36
N PRO A 79 -27.76 -18.39 14.55
CA PRO A 79 -27.54 -18.94 13.20
C PRO A 79 -26.54 -20.12 13.17
N PRO A 80 -26.47 -20.89 12.06
CA PRO A 80 -25.72 -22.15 11.96
C PRO A 80 -24.18 -22.06 12.08
N TRP A 81 -23.59 -20.86 12.09
CA TRP A 81 -22.14 -20.66 12.28
C TRP A 81 -21.69 -20.75 13.74
N ASN A 82 -22.57 -21.14 14.67
CA ASN A 82 -22.22 -21.41 16.06
C ASN A 82 -21.84 -22.88 16.35
N GLN A 83 -21.64 -23.74 15.33
CA GLN A 83 -20.71 -24.85 15.50
C GLN A 83 -19.29 -24.32 15.31
N GLN A 84 -18.69 -23.85 16.41
CA GLN A 84 -17.30 -23.40 16.43
C GLN A 84 -16.36 -24.59 16.16
N SER A 85 -15.99 -24.79 14.91
CA SER A 85 -14.64 -25.27 14.60
C SER A 85 -13.66 -24.17 15.05
N GLN A 86 -13.16 -24.27 16.31
CA GLN A 86 -12.22 -23.31 16.88
C GLN A 86 -10.85 -23.43 16.18
N ILE A 87 -10.63 -22.63 15.15
CA ILE A 87 -9.30 -22.43 14.58
C ILE A 87 -8.51 -21.54 15.54
N GLU A 88 -7.44 -22.08 16.12
CA GLU A 88 -6.54 -21.29 16.99
C GLU A 88 -5.55 -20.53 16.10
N ILE A 89 -5.62 -19.20 16.10
CA ILE A 89 -4.66 -18.33 15.42
C ILE A 89 -3.62 -17.84 16.44
N VAL A 90 -2.35 -18.16 16.21
CA VAL A 90 -1.25 -17.79 17.12
C VAL A 90 -0.25 -16.92 16.37
N LYS A 91 -0.06 -15.69 16.87
CA LYS A 91 0.82 -14.67 16.24
C LYS A 91 2.13 -14.45 17.00
N ASP A 92 2.17 -14.82 18.28
CA ASP A 92 3.29 -14.54 19.16
C ASP A 92 4.26 -15.73 19.24
N ILE A 93 5.52 -15.41 19.47
CA ILE A 93 6.61 -16.36 19.71
C ILE A 93 7.32 -15.89 20.97
N ASP A 94 7.38 -16.76 21.98
CA ASP A 94 7.99 -16.45 23.27
C ASP A 94 9.43 -15.95 23.09
N GLY A 95 9.71 -14.76 23.61
CA GLY A 95 11.03 -14.12 23.55
C GLY A 95 11.31 -13.25 22.31
N VAL A 96 10.37 -13.12 21.36
CA VAL A 96 10.53 -12.27 20.17
C VAL A 96 9.82 -10.92 20.35
N THR A 97 10.58 -9.87 20.65
CA THR A 97 10.03 -8.51 20.86
C THR A 97 10.06 -7.63 19.60
N SER A 98 11.12 -7.73 18.77
CA SER A 98 11.22 -7.02 17.49
C SER A 98 12.13 -7.74 16.48
N LYS A 99 11.55 -8.12 15.33
CA LYS A 99 12.24 -8.85 14.25
C LYS A 99 13.48 -8.12 13.69
N LYS A 100 13.54 -6.79 13.82
CA LYS A 100 14.65 -5.95 13.32
C LYS A 100 15.82 -5.86 14.30
N SER A 101 15.60 -6.19 15.58
CA SER A 101 16.59 -6.02 16.65
C SER A 101 17.33 -7.30 16.99
N MET A 102 16.85 -8.46 16.56
CA MET A 102 17.40 -9.77 16.94
C MET A 102 18.25 -10.39 15.83
N ILE A 103 19.25 -11.16 16.22
CA ILE A 103 20.11 -11.90 15.29
C ILE A 103 19.31 -13.08 14.71
N LYS A 104 19.43 -13.32 13.40
CA LYS A 104 18.70 -14.38 12.66
C LYS A 104 18.79 -15.76 13.35
N ARG A 105 19.98 -16.10 13.87
CA ARG A 105 20.24 -17.37 14.57
C ARG A 105 19.47 -17.50 15.89
N GLU A 106 19.34 -16.42 16.65
CA GLU A 106 18.56 -16.42 17.90
C GLU A 106 17.07 -16.59 17.59
N LEU A 107 16.58 -15.89 16.57
CA LEU A 107 15.20 -16.00 16.10
C LEU A 107 14.89 -17.43 15.63
N HIS A 108 15.85 -18.12 15.00
CA HIS A 108 15.75 -19.53 14.62
C HIS A 108 15.60 -20.43 15.84
N CYS A 109 16.51 -20.32 16.80
CA CYS A 109 16.51 -21.16 17.99
C CYS A 109 15.21 -20.98 18.80
N LEU A 110 14.77 -19.74 19.01
CA LEU A 110 13.53 -19.44 19.74
C LEU A 110 12.30 -20.01 19.03
N THR A 111 12.20 -19.78 17.71
CA THR A 111 11.06 -20.30 16.93
C THR A 111 11.03 -21.82 16.94
N LYS A 112 12.17 -22.48 16.71
CA LYS A 112 12.25 -23.94 16.65
C LYS A 112 11.92 -24.57 18.00
N ASN A 113 12.44 -24.02 19.10
CA ASN A 113 12.16 -24.51 20.44
C ASN A 113 10.67 -24.35 20.80
N MET A 114 10.06 -23.21 20.48
CA MET A 114 8.61 -23.00 20.65
C MET A 114 7.81 -24.03 19.86
N LEU A 115 8.16 -24.26 18.58
CA LEU A 115 7.48 -25.23 17.73
C LEU A 115 7.59 -26.66 18.25
N ASP A 116 8.78 -27.08 18.70
CA ASP A 116 8.98 -28.43 19.21
C ASP A 116 8.29 -28.63 20.57
N LYS A 117 8.23 -27.60 21.43
CA LYS A 117 7.53 -27.64 22.71
C LYS A 117 6.00 -27.64 22.56
N LYS A 118 5.47 -26.84 21.63
CA LYS A 118 4.02 -26.62 21.46
C LYS A 118 3.39 -27.62 20.47
N TYR A 119 4.14 -28.07 19.47
CA TYR A 119 3.68 -28.94 18.37
C TYR A 119 4.67 -30.10 18.12
N PRO A 120 4.76 -31.07 19.05
CA PRO A 120 5.66 -32.20 18.93
C PRO A 120 5.25 -33.14 17.77
N SER A 121 6.24 -33.66 17.03
CA SER A 121 6.06 -34.35 15.75
C SER A 121 5.22 -35.63 15.78
N ASN A 122 5.01 -36.19 16.98
CA ASN A 122 4.26 -37.42 17.24
C ASN A 122 2.73 -37.22 17.33
N TYR A 123 2.25 -35.98 17.44
CA TYR A 123 0.82 -35.68 17.61
C TYR A 123 0.24 -34.74 16.55
N TRP A 124 1.08 -34.16 15.69
CA TRP A 124 0.68 -33.07 14.81
C TRP A 124 1.09 -33.30 13.36
N ILE A 125 0.15 -33.11 12.45
CA ILE A 125 0.44 -32.89 11.03
C ILE A 125 0.85 -31.42 10.90
N ARG A 126 2.16 -31.19 10.73
CA ARG A 126 2.75 -29.84 10.71
C ARG A 126 2.43 -29.12 9.39
N ALA A 127 1.41 -28.27 9.39
CA ALA A 127 1.08 -27.41 8.26
C ALA A 127 1.61 -25.98 8.50
N PHE A 128 2.85 -25.69 8.09
CA PHE A 128 3.42 -24.35 8.18
C PHE A 128 3.05 -23.54 6.93
N HIS A 129 2.36 -22.41 7.09
CA HIS A 129 1.92 -21.59 5.96
C HIS A 129 2.53 -20.19 5.98
N ARG A 130 3.15 -19.82 4.86
CA ARG A 130 3.38 -18.43 4.43
C ARG A 130 2.69 -18.25 3.08
N TRP A 131 1.82 -17.25 2.98
CA TRP A 131 1.30 -16.79 1.68
C TRP A 131 2.22 -15.67 1.18
N ILE A 132 2.83 -15.87 0.01
CA ILE A 132 3.56 -14.81 -0.69
C ILE A 132 2.51 -13.87 -1.29
N SER A 133 2.17 -12.80 -0.57
CA SER A 133 1.63 -11.59 -1.19
C SER A 133 2.78 -10.60 -1.32
N LEU A 134 3.04 -10.17 -2.55
CA LEU A 134 3.99 -9.11 -2.88
C LEU A 134 3.82 -7.94 -1.87
N ARG A 135 4.83 -7.78 -0.99
CA ARG A 135 4.97 -6.77 0.09
C ARG A 135 4.19 -6.93 1.41
N GLY A 136 3.50 -8.04 1.69
CA GLY A 136 2.80 -8.24 2.96
C GLY A 136 3.39 -9.36 3.81
N ASN A 137 3.83 -9.06 5.04
CA ASN A 137 4.13 -10.11 6.02
C ASN A 137 2.86 -10.96 6.26
N ALA A 138 2.96 -12.29 6.31
CA ALA A 138 1.82 -13.22 6.49
C ALA A 138 0.91 -12.92 7.72
N ARG A 139 1.36 -12.05 8.64
CA ARG A 139 0.55 -11.48 9.72
C ARG A 139 -0.71 -10.77 9.20
N SER A 140 -0.62 -10.04 8.08
CA SER A 140 -1.76 -9.29 7.53
C SER A 140 -2.92 -10.18 7.07
N VAL A 141 -2.65 -11.44 6.68
CA VAL A 141 -3.70 -12.41 6.32
C VAL A 141 -4.37 -12.98 7.55
N LEU A 142 -3.61 -13.23 8.62
CA LEU A 142 -4.19 -13.63 9.91
C LEU A 142 -5.05 -12.49 10.51
N ASP A 143 -4.59 -11.24 10.39
CA ASP A 143 -5.39 -10.06 10.74
C ASP A 143 -6.65 -9.97 9.86
N ALA A 144 -6.56 -10.31 8.57
CA ALA A 144 -7.69 -10.31 7.65
C ALA A 144 -8.68 -11.46 7.92
N LEU A 145 -8.23 -12.64 8.34
CA LEU A 145 -9.08 -13.78 8.74
C LEU A 145 -9.83 -13.49 10.05
N GLU A 146 -9.22 -12.75 10.97
CA GLU A 146 -9.89 -12.25 12.17
C GLU A 146 -10.90 -11.13 11.86
N SER A 147 -10.72 -10.40 10.75
CA SER A 147 -11.62 -9.32 10.34
C SER A 147 -12.65 -9.79 9.31
N THR A 148 -13.94 -9.83 9.67
CA THR A 148 -15.07 -10.25 8.81
C THR A 148 -15.37 -9.33 7.61
N LYS A 149 -14.45 -8.44 7.20
CA LYS A 149 -14.74 -7.31 6.31
C LYS A 149 -14.37 -7.51 4.83
N CYS A 150 -13.78 -8.64 4.42
CA CYS A 150 -13.25 -8.79 3.05
C CYS A 150 -13.92 -9.91 2.25
N LEU A 151 -14.51 -9.57 1.10
CA LEU A 151 -15.21 -10.49 0.19
C LEU A 151 -14.28 -11.51 -0.50
N GLU A 152 -13.02 -11.15 -0.77
CA GLU A 152 -12.02 -12.05 -1.39
C GLU A 152 -11.48 -13.11 -0.42
N VAL A 153 -11.59 -12.86 0.89
CA VAL A 153 -11.21 -13.82 1.94
C VAL A 153 -12.26 -14.94 2.08
N ASN A 154 -13.41 -14.84 1.40
CA ASN A 154 -14.49 -15.82 1.54
C ASN A 154 -14.11 -17.21 1.01
N ALA A 155 -13.41 -17.33 -0.12
CA ALA A 155 -13.03 -18.64 -0.66
C ALA A 155 -11.94 -19.32 0.19
N LEU A 156 -10.96 -18.53 0.67
CA LEU A 156 -9.93 -19.01 1.59
C LEU A 156 -10.53 -19.39 2.95
N ALA A 157 -11.40 -18.54 3.49
CA ALA A 157 -12.11 -18.81 4.74
C ALA A 157 -13.00 -20.05 4.63
N GLN A 158 -13.66 -20.27 3.49
CA GLN A 158 -14.42 -21.49 3.20
C GLN A 158 -13.50 -22.71 3.19
N ALA A 159 -12.39 -22.69 2.44
CA ALA A 159 -11.43 -23.80 2.41
C ALA A 159 -10.86 -24.12 3.80
N ILE A 160 -10.49 -23.09 4.57
CA ILE A 160 -10.02 -23.24 5.95
C ILE A 160 -11.12 -23.81 6.86
N THR A 161 -12.37 -23.38 6.69
CA THR A 161 -13.52 -23.91 7.44
C THR A 161 -13.74 -25.39 7.11
N THR A 162 -13.73 -25.77 5.83
CA THR A 162 -13.84 -27.17 5.39
C THR A 162 -12.72 -28.05 5.97
N LEU A 163 -11.49 -27.53 5.99
CA LEU A 163 -10.36 -28.22 6.63
C LEU A 163 -10.56 -28.35 8.14
N SER A 164 -11.10 -27.32 8.79
CA SER A 164 -11.36 -27.36 10.22
C SER A 164 -12.51 -28.29 10.63
N LEU A 165 -13.42 -28.61 9.71
CA LEU A 165 -14.49 -29.60 9.92
C LEU A 165 -14.01 -31.04 9.74
N THR A 166 -12.93 -31.25 8.99
CA THR A 166 -12.36 -32.58 8.70
C THR A 166 -11.18 -32.92 9.61
N ALA A 167 -10.47 -31.91 10.11
CA ALA A 167 -9.36 -32.08 11.06
C ALA A 167 -9.84 -32.09 12.52
N SER A 168 -9.28 -32.97 13.35
CA SER A 168 -9.57 -33.04 14.78
C SER A 168 -9.10 -31.80 15.57
N LYS A 169 -8.06 -31.10 15.09
CA LYS A 169 -7.59 -29.81 15.62
C LYS A 169 -6.78 -29.05 14.56
N LEU A 170 -7.17 -27.81 14.25
CA LEU A 170 -6.48 -26.95 13.27
C LEU A 170 -5.92 -25.70 13.97
N VAL A 171 -4.61 -25.47 13.81
CA VAL A 171 -3.89 -24.32 14.39
C VAL A 171 -3.09 -23.60 13.30
N LEU A 172 -3.25 -22.28 13.23
CA LEU A 172 -2.50 -21.42 12.34
C LEU A 172 -1.44 -20.65 13.14
N GLN A 173 -0.19 -21.13 13.09
CA GLN A 173 0.94 -20.52 13.77
C GLN A 173 1.74 -19.62 12.82
N TRP A 174 1.86 -18.34 13.15
CA TRP A 174 2.79 -17.44 12.47
C TRP A 174 4.23 -17.79 12.82
N ILE A 175 5.11 -17.82 11.82
CA ILE A 175 6.56 -18.01 11.97
C ILE A 175 7.34 -16.93 11.20
N PRO A 176 8.54 -16.56 11.66
CA PRO A 176 9.34 -15.56 10.99
C PRO A 176 9.97 -16.15 9.72
N GLY A 177 9.67 -15.56 8.56
CA GLY A 177 10.30 -15.95 7.30
C GLY A 177 11.79 -15.60 7.23
N HIS A 178 12.53 -16.35 6.40
CA HIS A 178 13.99 -16.28 6.21
C HIS A 178 14.76 -16.50 7.52
N VAL A 179 14.43 -17.56 8.24
CA VAL A 179 15.05 -17.90 9.53
C VAL A 179 15.50 -19.37 9.52
N ASP A 180 15.82 -19.91 8.34
CA ASP A 180 16.37 -21.26 8.15
C ASP A 180 15.47 -22.37 8.74
N ILE A 181 14.15 -22.18 8.63
CA ILE A 181 13.15 -23.17 9.02
C ILE A 181 12.80 -23.96 7.77
N PHE A 182 13.31 -25.20 7.70
CA PHE A 182 13.25 -26.06 6.52
C PHE A 182 11.88 -26.06 5.81
N GLY A 183 10.79 -26.36 6.52
CA GLY A 183 9.45 -26.41 5.91
C GLY A 183 8.97 -25.07 5.36
N ASN A 184 9.33 -23.96 6.02
CA ASN A 184 9.01 -22.62 5.53
C ASN A 184 9.83 -22.25 4.29
N ASP A 185 11.13 -22.57 4.31
CA ASP A 185 12.02 -22.19 3.23
C ASP A 185 11.73 -23.02 1.96
N VAL A 186 11.36 -24.30 2.12
CA VAL A 186 10.87 -25.13 1.02
C VAL A 186 9.56 -24.58 0.46
N ALA A 187 8.60 -24.20 1.32
CA ALA A 187 7.35 -23.59 0.85
C ALA A 187 7.60 -22.25 0.13
N ASP A 188 8.50 -21.41 0.65
CA ASP A 188 8.91 -20.16 0.02
C ASP A 188 9.57 -20.39 -1.35
N GLN A 189 10.38 -21.44 -1.48
CA GLN A 189 11.02 -21.81 -2.73
C GLN A 189 10.00 -22.30 -3.76
N LEU A 190 9.10 -23.21 -3.37
CA LEU A 190 8.03 -23.72 -4.24
C LEU A 190 7.08 -22.60 -4.68
N ALA A 191 6.74 -21.67 -3.80
CA ALA A 191 5.89 -20.53 -4.14
C ALA A 191 6.59 -19.55 -5.10
N LYS A 192 7.91 -19.36 -5.00
CA LYS A 192 8.69 -18.61 -5.99
C LYS A 192 8.71 -19.30 -7.35
N GLU A 193 8.94 -20.61 -7.36
CA GLU A 193 8.94 -21.42 -8.59
C GLU A 193 7.57 -21.35 -9.28
N GLY A 194 6.46 -21.52 -8.54
CA GLY A 194 5.11 -21.32 -9.08
C GLY A 194 4.83 -19.89 -9.55
N GLY A 195 5.48 -18.89 -8.95
CA GLY A 195 5.45 -17.50 -9.41
C GLY A 195 6.17 -17.26 -10.74
N MET A 196 7.11 -18.14 -11.12
CA MET A 196 7.85 -18.08 -12.39
C MET A 196 7.17 -18.86 -13.51
N MET A 197 6.18 -19.69 -13.19
CA MET A 197 5.42 -20.46 -14.16
C MET A 197 4.35 -19.60 -14.85
N GLU A 198 3.80 -20.10 -15.96
CA GLU A 198 2.71 -19.43 -16.68
C GLU A 198 1.47 -19.34 -15.78
N GLN A 199 1.08 -18.12 -15.44
CA GLN A 199 -0.08 -17.87 -14.59
C GLN A 199 -1.31 -17.62 -15.46
N ILE A 200 -2.44 -18.23 -15.11
CA ILE A 200 -3.74 -17.90 -15.70
C ILE A 200 -3.97 -16.41 -15.46
N GLN A 201 -4.13 -15.65 -16.56
CA GLN A 201 -4.36 -14.20 -16.55
C GLN A 201 -5.66 -13.88 -15.79
N HIS A 202 -5.57 -13.68 -14.49
CA HIS A 202 -6.62 -13.04 -13.72
C HIS A 202 -6.48 -11.52 -13.88
N ASN A 203 -7.61 -10.80 -13.82
CA ASN A 203 -7.62 -9.33 -13.75
C ASN A 203 -6.65 -8.87 -12.66
N HIS A 204 -5.51 -8.32 -13.06
CA HIS A 204 -4.53 -7.83 -12.10
C HIS A 204 -5.17 -6.75 -11.23
N SER A 205 -5.01 -6.85 -9.91
CA SER A 205 -5.29 -5.70 -9.07
C SER A 205 -4.46 -4.51 -9.55
N TYR A 206 -4.99 -3.30 -9.41
CA TYR A 206 -4.29 -2.07 -9.82
C TYR A 206 -2.85 -2.01 -9.29
N ASN A 207 -2.64 -2.43 -8.04
CA ASN A 207 -1.32 -2.46 -7.41
C ASN A 207 -0.39 -3.53 -8.02
N GLY A 208 -0.93 -4.69 -8.43
CA GLY A 208 -0.20 -5.73 -9.13
C GLY A 208 0.28 -5.25 -10.50
N ALA A 209 -0.63 -4.69 -11.30
CA ALA A 209 -0.31 -4.12 -12.61
C ALA A 209 0.72 -2.99 -12.51
N LYS A 210 0.54 -2.05 -11.58
CA LYS A 210 1.50 -0.97 -11.34
C LYS A 210 2.91 -1.47 -10.99
N THR A 211 3.00 -2.53 -10.19
CA THR A 211 4.29 -3.11 -9.80
C THR A 211 4.98 -3.76 -10.99
N LEU A 212 4.25 -4.51 -11.82
CA LEU A 212 4.78 -5.13 -13.02
C LEU A 212 5.29 -4.08 -14.01
N ILE A 213 4.49 -3.03 -14.27
CA ILE A 213 4.86 -1.92 -15.16
C ILE A 213 6.14 -1.24 -14.66
N ASN A 214 6.20 -0.87 -13.38
CA ASN A 214 7.38 -0.22 -12.81
C ASN A 214 8.62 -1.11 -12.88
N SER A 215 8.47 -2.42 -12.68
CA SER A 215 9.58 -3.38 -12.79
C SER A 215 10.08 -3.49 -14.23
N ALA A 216 9.17 -3.52 -15.21
CA ALA A 216 9.53 -3.54 -16.63
C ALA A 216 10.25 -2.25 -17.05
N LEU A 217 9.74 -1.08 -16.59
CA LEU A 217 10.37 0.21 -16.83
C LEU A 217 11.77 0.31 -16.20
N ASP A 218 11.96 -0.15 -14.95
CA ASP A 218 13.28 -0.14 -14.29
C ASP A 218 14.27 -1.06 -15.04
N CYS A 219 13.82 -2.22 -15.49
CA CYS A 219 14.63 -3.14 -16.29
C CYS A 219 15.08 -2.49 -17.60
N HIS A 220 14.14 -1.92 -18.36
CA HIS A 220 14.44 -1.25 -19.62
C HIS A 220 15.38 -0.05 -19.41
N TRP A 221 15.11 0.79 -18.41
CA TRP A 221 15.93 1.95 -18.10
C TRP A 221 17.38 1.57 -17.77
N ARG A 222 17.60 0.50 -16.99
CA ARG A 222 18.96 -0.01 -16.67
C ARG A 222 19.71 -0.51 -17.91
N GLN A 223 19.00 -1.10 -18.89
CA GLN A 223 19.60 -1.54 -20.14
C GLN A 223 20.05 -0.35 -20.99
N GLU A 224 19.25 0.72 -21.05
CA GLU A 224 19.60 1.95 -21.78
C GLU A 224 20.68 2.80 -21.06
N HIS A 225 20.85 2.62 -19.75
CA HIS A 225 21.77 3.41 -18.93
C HIS A 225 22.81 2.54 -18.20
N PRO A 226 23.66 1.78 -18.92
CA PRO A 226 24.68 0.90 -18.31
C PRO A 226 25.70 1.67 -17.44
N GLN A 227 25.90 2.94 -17.72
CA GLN A 227 26.74 3.87 -16.95
C GLN A 227 26.11 4.31 -15.62
N HIS A 228 24.84 3.99 -15.34
CA HIS A 228 24.22 4.35 -14.08
C HIS A 228 24.88 3.62 -12.91
N ASN A 229 25.48 4.40 -12.00
CA ASN A 229 26.09 3.87 -10.79
C ASN A 229 25.17 4.09 -9.60
N SER A 230 24.50 3.02 -9.15
CA SER A 230 23.65 3.09 -7.94
C SER A 230 24.45 3.30 -6.65
N LYS A 231 25.78 3.21 -6.71
CA LYS A 231 26.72 3.43 -5.60
C LYS A 231 27.51 4.74 -5.75
N ASP A 232 27.01 5.67 -6.57
CA ASP A 232 27.62 6.98 -6.73
C ASP A 232 27.82 7.67 -5.37
N ALA A 233 29.01 8.22 -5.17
CA ALA A 233 29.36 8.88 -3.91
C ALA A 233 28.53 10.13 -3.65
N ILE A 234 27.86 10.69 -4.66
CA ILE A 234 26.94 11.83 -4.54
C ILE A 234 25.85 11.58 -3.48
N HIS A 235 25.39 10.34 -3.34
CA HIS A 235 24.34 9.97 -2.37
C HIS A 235 24.79 10.06 -0.91
N LYS A 236 26.09 10.23 -0.65
CA LYS A 236 26.65 10.40 0.70
C LYS A 236 26.80 11.87 1.11
N LEU A 237 26.63 12.80 0.18
CA LEU A 237 26.75 14.24 0.42
C LEU A 237 25.48 14.83 1.05
N SER A 238 25.59 16.03 1.62
CA SER A 238 24.43 16.82 2.02
C SER A 238 23.56 17.20 0.82
N ARG A 239 22.30 17.56 1.06
CA ARG A 239 21.36 17.91 -0.03
C ARG A 239 21.86 19.11 -0.84
N ALA A 240 22.51 20.08 -0.21
CA ALA A 240 23.04 21.26 -0.90
C ALA A 240 24.18 20.89 -1.86
N GLU A 241 25.16 20.11 -1.38
CA GLU A 241 26.27 19.63 -2.20
C GLU A 241 25.79 18.74 -3.35
N GLN A 242 24.84 17.84 -3.10
CA GLN A 242 24.22 17.01 -4.15
C GLN A 242 23.65 17.87 -5.28
N VAL A 243 22.92 18.95 -4.93
CA VAL A 243 22.34 19.86 -5.92
C VAL A 243 23.44 20.54 -6.73
N THR A 244 24.51 21.01 -6.09
CA THR A 244 25.64 21.63 -6.78
C THR A 244 26.30 20.66 -7.76
N ILE A 245 26.66 19.47 -7.31
CA ILE A 245 27.30 18.47 -8.17
C ILE A 245 26.38 18.04 -9.32
N CYS A 246 25.08 17.82 -9.07
CA CYS A 246 24.11 17.52 -10.12
C CYS A 246 24.03 18.64 -11.16
N ARG A 247 24.00 19.90 -10.74
CA ARG A 247 23.96 21.07 -11.66
C ARG A 247 25.24 21.20 -12.49
N LEU A 248 26.39 20.86 -11.92
CA LEU A 248 27.66 20.82 -12.66
C LEU A 248 27.65 19.68 -13.69
N ARG A 249 27.35 18.44 -13.27
CA ARG A 249 27.33 17.26 -14.14
C ARG A 249 26.34 17.38 -15.31
N THR A 250 25.19 17.98 -15.06
CA THR A 250 24.14 18.16 -16.08
C THR A 250 24.31 19.44 -16.90
N GLY A 251 25.26 20.32 -16.53
CA GLY A 251 25.41 21.65 -17.11
C GLY A 251 24.27 22.62 -16.80
N HIS A 252 23.27 22.23 -15.99
CA HIS A 252 22.13 23.06 -15.59
C HIS A 252 22.48 23.93 -14.37
N ASN A 253 23.45 24.81 -14.56
CA ASN A 253 23.99 25.67 -13.52
C ASN A 253 23.81 27.15 -13.88
N ARG A 254 24.24 28.03 -12.98
CA ARG A 254 24.10 29.49 -13.13
C ARG A 254 25.30 30.14 -13.82
N LEU A 255 26.17 29.36 -14.47
CA LEU A 255 27.31 29.92 -15.21
C LEU A 255 26.83 30.62 -16.49
N LYS A 256 27.56 31.66 -16.93
CA LYS A 256 27.14 32.51 -18.07
C LYS A 256 26.82 31.70 -19.32
N HIS A 257 27.56 30.64 -19.63
CA HIS A 257 27.29 29.82 -20.82
C HIS A 257 25.87 29.21 -20.79
N HIS A 258 25.44 28.62 -19.67
CA HIS A 258 24.10 28.03 -19.56
C HIS A 258 23.00 29.10 -19.53
N LEU A 259 23.21 30.16 -18.74
CA LEU A 259 22.26 31.27 -18.62
C LEU A 259 22.01 31.96 -19.97
N PHE A 260 23.07 32.24 -20.72
CA PHE A 260 22.95 32.87 -22.03
C PHE A 260 22.40 31.90 -23.08
N SER A 261 22.92 30.68 -23.17
CA SER A 261 22.53 29.72 -24.23
C SER A 261 21.10 29.20 -24.09
N ARG A 262 20.56 29.08 -22.87
CA ARG A 262 19.21 28.57 -22.62
C ARG A 262 18.19 29.66 -22.30
N PHE A 263 18.58 30.69 -21.56
CA PHE A 263 17.65 31.71 -21.07
C PHE A 263 17.91 33.12 -21.64
N ARG A 264 18.99 33.32 -22.41
CA ARG A 264 19.39 34.63 -22.95
C ARG A 264 19.56 35.69 -21.85
N ILE A 265 20.01 35.27 -20.68
CA ILE A 265 20.31 36.16 -19.54
C ILE A 265 21.80 36.50 -19.56
N GLY A 266 22.11 37.80 -19.43
CA GLY A 266 23.48 38.31 -19.39
C GLY A 266 23.96 38.90 -20.72
N ASP A 267 25.22 39.32 -20.72
CA ASP A 267 25.93 39.99 -21.82
C ASP A 267 26.54 39.02 -22.85
N GLY A 268 26.72 37.75 -22.49
CA GLY A 268 27.25 36.71 -23.37
C GLY A 268 27.58 35.42 -22.63
N PRO A 269 27.97 34.35 -23.35
CA PRO A 269 28.36 33.08 -22.74
C PRO A 269 29.81 33.08 -22.22
N ASN A 270 30.60 34.10 -22.58
CA ASN A 270 32.03 34.20 -22.33
C ASN A 270 32.36 34.38 -20.85
N CYS A 271 33.49 33.82 -20.43
CA CYS A 271 34.01 34.03 -19.09
C CYS A 271 34.77 35.37 -19.03
N PRO A 272 34.72 36.11 -17.91
CA PRO A 272 35.52 37.32 -17.73
C PRO A 272 37.03 37.13 -17.89
N CYS A 273 37.53 35.90 -17.78
CA CYS A 273 38.93 35.56 -18.02
C CYS A 273 39.35 35.61 -19.50
N GLY A 274 38.41 35.86 -20.42
CA GLY A 274 38.62 35.85 -21.87
C GLY A 274 38.27 34.53 -22.55
N ALA A 275 37.90 33.48 -21.80
CA ALA A 275 37.47 32.22 -22.41
C ALA A 275 36.10 32.34 -23.10
N ASN A 276 35.94 31.61 -24.21
CA ASN A 276 34.72 31.64 -25.02
C ASN A 276 33.45 31.15 -24.30
N ARG A 277 33.61 30.35 -23.25
CA ARG A 277 32.51 29.78 -22.48
C ARG A 277 32.85 29.74 -20.99
N GLN A 278 31.99 30.29 -20.15
CA GLN A 278 32.01 30.04 -18.72
C GLN A 278 31.08 28.86 -18.41
N ASP A 279 31.62 27.65 -18.34
CA ASP A 279 30.86 26.42 -18.08
C ASP A 279 31.52 25.54 -17.00
N ALA A 280 30.86 24.41 -16.69
CA ALA A 280 31.28 23.50 -15.62
C ALA A 280 32.56 22.72 -15.95
N GLN A 281 33.08 22.82 -17.17
CA GLN A 281 34.39 22.28 -17.53
C GLN A 281 35.47 23.33 -17.30
N HIS A 282 35.25 24.55 -17.80
CA HIS A 282 36.21 25.64 -17.67
C HIS A 282 36.39 26.12 -16.23
N VAL A 283 35.31 26.39 -15.50
CA VAL A 283 35.38 27.05 -14.17
C VAL A 283 36.16 26.22 -13.14
N PRO A 284 35.91 24.91 -12.98
CA PRO A 284 36.66 24.09 -12.03
C PRO A 284 38.05 23.64 -12.51
N GLN A 285 38.36 23.73 -13.81
CA GLN A 285 39.60 23.18 -14.39
C GLN A 285 40.59 24.24 -14.85
N ASP A 286 40.14 25.21 -15.64
CA ASP A 286 41.00 25.97 -16.55
C ASP A 286 40.91 27.50 -16.35
N CYS A 287 39.96 27.99 -15.54
CA CYS A 287 39.75 29.43 -15.38
C CYS A 287 40.90 30.11 -14.63
N PRO A 288 41.73 30.95 -15.29
CA PRO A 288 42.92 31.52 -14.66
C PRO A 288 42.59 32.51 -13.54
N LEU A 289 41.42 33.17 -13.63
CA LEU A 289 40.92 34.05 -12.55
C LEU A 289 40.64 33.30 -11.25
N LEU A 290 40.54 31.96 -11.31
CA LEU A 290 40.26 31.10 -10.18
C LEU A 290 41.45 30.18 -9.86
N ASP A 291 42.65 30.45 -10.38
CA ASP A 291 43.83 29.61 -10.13
C ASP A 291 44.16 29.51 -8.62
N ASP A 292 44.18 30.64 -7.91
CA ASP A 292 44.49 30.66 -6.47
C ASP A 292 43.45 29.89 -5.64
N ALA A 293 42.16 30.12 -5.93
CA ALA A 293 41.08 29.37 -5.30
C ALA A 293 41.18 27.88 -5.64
N ARG A 294 41.47 27.55 -6.91
CA ARG A 294 41.63 26.15 -7.33
C ARG A 294 42.80 25.49 -6.63
N LEU A 295 43.95 26.15 -6.48
CA LEU A 295 45.10 25.63 -5.74
C LEU A 295 44.80 25.44 -4.25
N LYS A 296 43.97 26.31 -3.66
CA LYS A 296 43.53 26.17 -2.27
C LYS A 296 42.70 24.91 -2.03
N TYR A 297 41.73 24.62 -2.89
CA TYR A 297 40.82 23.46 -2.73
C TYR A 297 41.36 22.19 -3.39
N TRP A 298 42.06 22.32 -4.50
CA TRP A 298 42.66 21.27 -5.31
C TRP A 298 44.18 21.50 -5.47
N PRO A 299 44.98 21.30 -4.40
CA PRO A 299 46.42 21.56 -4.41
C PRO A 299 47.16 20.65 -5.38
N GLU A 300 46.67 19.42 -5.57
CA GLU A 300 47.17 18.51 -6.60
C GLU A 300 46.28 18.58 -7.85
N PRO A 301 46.87 18.67 -9.06
CA PRO A 301 46.13 18.55 -10.29
C PRO A 301 45.34 17.25 -10.35
N ARG A 302 44.07 17.37 -10.71
CA ARG A 302 43.12 16.25 -10.84
C ARG A 302 42.31 16.44 -12.11
N GLU A 303 41.96 15.34 -12.74
CA GLU A 303 41.08 15.36 -13.91
C GLU A 303 39.66 15.78 -13.53
N MET A 304 38.96 16.39 -14.49
CA MET A 304 37.58 16.83 -14.32
C MET A 304 36.64 15.67 -13.88
N ASN A 305 36.88 14.46 -14.38
CA ASN A 305 36.09 13.28 -13.98
C ASN A 305 36.20 13.02 -12.47
N GLN A 306 37.39 13.16 -11.87
CA GLN A 306 37.56 12.95 -10.43
C GLN A 306 36.91 14.06 -9.60
N LYS A 307 36.89 15.30 -10.11
CA LYS A 307 36.21 16.43 -9.45
C LYS A 307 34.69 16.29 -9.46
N LEU A 308 34.12 15.73 -10.53
CA LEU A 308 32.66 15.62 -10.69
C LEU A 308 32.10 14.24 -10.34
N CYS A 309 32.87 13.16 -10.47
CA CYS A 309 32.41 11.76 -10.32
C CYS A 309 33.28 10.93 -9.36
N GLY A 310 34.17 11.58 -8.59
CA GLY A 310 35.06 10.93 -7.64
C GLY A 310 34.42 10.51 -6.31
N SER A 311 35.26 10.37 -5.28
CA SER A 311 34.84 10.00 -3.92
C SER A 311 34.01 11.09 -3.26
N ALA A 312 33.30 10.77 -2.16
CA ALA A 312 32.46 11.74 -1.46
C ALA A 312 33.26 12.96 -0.98
N LEU A 313 34.51 12.75 -0.54
CA LEU A 313 35.41 13.84 -0.17
C LEU A 313 35.71 14.75 -1.37
N GLN A 314 36.04 14.17 -2.52
CA GLN A 314 36.33 14.91 -3.75
C GLN A 314 35.13 15.73 -4.22
N LEU A 315 33.92 15.15 -4.15
CA LEU A 315 32.70 15.87 -4.51
C LEU A 315 32.39 17.00 -3.51
N GLY A 316 32.64 16.79 -2.22
CA GLY A 316 32.52 17.84 -1.19
C GLY A 316 33.44 19.02 -1.50
N ILE A 317 34.71 18.76 -1.79
CA ILE A 317 35.69 19.80 -2.18
C ILE A 317 35.22 20.58 -3.41
N THR A 318 34.71 19.91 -4.45
CA THR A 318 34.15 20.60 -5.62
C THR A 318 32.95 21.46 -5.27
N ALA A 319 32.06 20.99 -4.40
CA ALA A 319 30.89 21.75 -3.97
C ALA A 319 31.30 22.99 -3.17
N GLU A 320 32.26 22.86 -2.25
CA GLU A 320 32.82 23.98 -1.49
C GLU A 320 33.54 24.98 -2.39
N PHE A 321 34.33 24.51 -3.36
CA PHE A 321 34.98 25.36 -4.35
C PHE A 321 33.95 26.25 -5.05
N ILE A 322 32.85 25.70 -5.56
CA ILE A 322 31.81 26.47 -6.27
C ILE A 322 31.09 27.50 -5.38
N TYR A 323 31.03 27.25 -4.07
CA TYR A 323 30.44 28.18 -3.11
C TYR A 323 31.44 29.14 -2.48
N ALA A 324 32.72 29.09 -2.85
CA ALA A 324 33.72 29.98 -2.31
C ALA A 324 33.32 31.44 -2.59
N PRO A 325 33.44 32.34 -1.61
CA PRO A 325 32.98 33.74 -1.74
C PRO A 325 33.69 34.52 -2.86
N ASP A 326 34.84 34.01 -3.31
CA ASP A 326 35.64 34.55 -4.40
C ASP A 326 35.07 34.22 -5.80
N LEU A 327 34.10 33.29 -5.87
CA LEU A 327 33.31 33.00 -7.07
C LEU A 327 32.04 33.86 -7.07
N THR A 328 32.14 35.10 -7.54
CA THR A 328 30.96 35.83 -8.01
C THR A 328 30.56 35.29 -9.39
N ILE A 329 29.82 34.16 -9.37
CA ILE A 329 29.08 33.61 -10.53
C ILE A 329 27.73 34.31 -10.68
#